data_AF-A0AAE7J5A6-F1
#
_entry.id   AF-A0AAE7J5A6-F1
#
_cell.length_a   1.000
_cell.length_b   1.000
_cell.length_c   1.000
_cell.angle_alpha   90.00
_cell.angle_beta   90.00
_cell.angle_gamma   90.00
#
_symmetry.space_group_name_H-M   'P 1'
#
loop_
_entity.id
_entity.type
_entity.pdbx_description
1 polymer ?
#
loop_
_entity_poly.entity_id
_entity_poly.type
_entity_poly.pdbx_seq_one_letter_code
_entity_poly.pdbx_strand_id
1 'polypeptide(L)'
;MLSPDFLSTALSHTTDLDLDALWRMGAAVACGSAVGFNRFRTGRDHPHRLRVHVLVGLSACLLVLAAGDGLDSRSRAIQGVATGVGFLGAGEILQEPRSRKRGEPAHVRGLTSAASIWFTAALGVTVATSTPSIVLIALVLALIVLSFGGQNNTR
;
A
#
# COMPACT_ATOMS: atom_id res chain seq x y z
N MET A 1 16.66 40.84 14.33
CA MET A 1 15.74 41.17 13.22
C MET A 1 15.90 40.07 12.17
N LEU A 2 14.89 39.22 11.98
CA LEU A 2 14.87 38.25 10.88
C LEU A 2 14.64 39.05 9.58
N SER A 3 15.49 38.89 8.57
CA SER A 3 15.31 39.58 7.30
C SER A 3 14.05 39.06 6.58
N PRO A 4 13.33 39.91 5.83
CA PRO A 4 12.19 39.49 5.01
C PRO A 4 12.52 38.29 4.09
N ASP A 5 13.76 38.23 3.61
CA ASP A 5 14.28 37.17 2.74
C ASP A 5 14.35 35.81 3.45
N PHE A 6 14.69 35.78 4.75
CA PHE A 6 14.71 34.55 5.54
C PHE A 6 13.30 33.98 5.71
N LEU A 7 12.31 34.84 6.00
CA LEU A 7 10.91 34.42 6.09
C LEU A 7 10.37 33.92 4.75
N SER A 8 10.68 34.61 3.64
CA SER A 8 10.28 34.16 2.31
C SER A 8 10.89 32.80 1.95
N THR A 9 12.17 32.59 2.26
CA THR A 9 12.88 31.33 1.97
C THR A 9 12.39 30.19 2.87
N ALA A 10 12.15 30.47 4.16
CA ALA A 10 11.60 29.50 5.09
C ALA A 10 10.17 29.10 4.67
N LEU A 11 9.33 30.07 4.32
CA LEU A 11 7.97 29.81 3.85
C LEU A 11 7.95 28.98 2.58
N SER A 12 8.76 29.32 1.56
CA SER A 12 8.83 28.54 0.33
C SER A 12 9.27 27.10 0.58
N HIS A 13 10.30 26.91 1.42
CA HIS A 13 10.82 25.58 1.74
C HIS A 13 9.80 24.74 2.54
N THR A 14 8.95 25.36 3.35
CA THR A 14 7.89 24.65 4.08
C THR A 14 6.74 24.28 3.14
N THR A 15 6.32 25.20 2.26
CA THR A 15 5.25 24.93 1.29
C THR A 15 5.64 23.87 0.26
N ASP A 16 6.91 23.80 -0.13
CA ASP A 16 7.41 22.78 -1.06
C ASP A 16 7.36 21.38 -0.44
N LEU A 17 7.67 21.26 0.86
CA LEU A 17 7.58 20.00 1.62
C LEU A 17 6.13 19.54 1.76
N ASP A 18 5.22 20.46 2.09
CA ASP A 18 3.79 20.15 2.22
C ASP A 18 3.19 19.68 0.88
N LEU A 19 3.61 20.29 -0.23
CA LEU A 19 3.15 19.92 -1.56
C LEU A 19 3.69 18.55 -2.00
N ASP A 20 4.97 18.25 -1.75
CA ASP A 20 5.53 16.91 -2.05
C ASP A 20 4.84 15.82 -1.22
N ALA A 21 4.62 16.07 0.08
CA ALA A 21 3.90 15.14 0.94
C ALA A 21 2.46 14.91 0.45
N LEU A 22 1.74 15.98 0.07
CA LEU A 22 0.39 15.91 -0.45
C LEU A 22 0.32 15.08 -1.75
N TRP A 23 1.24 15.31 -2.69
CA TRP A 23 1.33 14.54 -3.92
C TRP A 23 1.56 13.05 -3.63
N ARG A 24 2.52 12.73 -2.74
CA ARG A 24 2.83 11.34 -2.37
C ARG A 24 1.64 10.64 -1.73
N MET A 25 0.93 11.32 -0.83
CA MET A 25 -0.30 10.78 -0.25
C MET A 25 -1.37 10.53 -1.32
N GLY A 26 -1.56 11.47 -2.24
CA GLY A 26 -2.47 11.30 -3.39
C GLY A 26 -2.08 10.13 -4.28
N ALA A 27 -0.79 9.97 -4.58
CA ALA A 27 -0.25 8.85 -5.36
C ALA A 27 -0.46 7.51 -4.65
N ALA A 28 -0.25 7.45 -3.32
CA ALA A 28 -0.49 6.26 -2.53
C ALA A 28 -1.97 5.84 -2.56
N VAL A 29 -2.89 6.81 -2.46
CA VAL A 29 -4.34 6.58 -2.59
C VAL A 29 -4.68 6.06 -4.00
N ALA A 30 -4.14 6.68 -5.05
CA ALA A 30 -4.38 6.26 -6.44
C ALA A 30 -3.86 4.83 -6.69
N CYS A 31 -2.64 4.54 -6.24
CA CYS A 31 -2.01 3.22 -6.34
C CYS A 31 -2.82 2.15 -5.60
N GLY A 32 -3.17 2.40 -4.33
CA GLY A 32 -3.98 1.48 -3.53
C GLY A 32 -5.39 1.28 -4.12
N SER A 33 -5.97 2.33 -4.71
CA SER A 33 -7.25 2.24 -5.42
C SER A 33 -7.15 1.37 -6.66
N ALA A 34 -6.11 1.53 -7.48
CA ALA A 34 -5.91 0.74 -8.69
C ALA A 34 -5.74 -0.76 -8.38
N VAL A 35 -4.89 -1.10 -7.40
CA VAL A 35 -4.69 -2.49 -6.94
C VAL A 35 -5.99 -3.05 -6.35
N GLY A 36 -6.63 -2.30 -5.47
CA GLY A 36 -7.88 -2.71 -4.81
C GLY A 36 -9.04 -2.88 -5.79
N PHE A 37 -9.13 -2.04 -6.82
CA PHE A 37 -10.14 -2.11 -7.87
C PHE A 37 -9.97 -3.33 -8.78
N ASN A 38 -8.73 -3.66 -9.16
CA ASN A 38 -8.47 -4.89 -9.89
C ASN A 38 -8.94 -6.11 -9.07
N ARG A 39 -8.73 -6.09 -7.75
CA ARG A 39 -9.19 -7.18 -6.88
C ARG A 39 -10.71 -7.21 -6.68
N PHE A 40 -11.36 -6.06 -6.62
CA PHE A 40 -12.82 -5.96 -6.55
C PHE A 40 -13.50 -6.59 -7.77
N ARG A 41 -12.97 -6.38 -8.98
CA ARG A 41 -13.53 -6.96 -10.20
C ARG A 41 -13.42 -8.49 -10.27
N THR A 42 -12.37 -9.08 -9.69
CA THR A 42 -12.08 -10.52 -9.80
C THR A 42 -12.69 -11.35 -8.65
N GLY A 43 -13.08 -10.72 -7.53
CA GLY A 43 -13.60 -11.43 -6.36
C GLY A 43 -15.09 -11.15 -6.09
N ARG A 44 -15.95 -12.17 -6.20
CA ARG A 44 -17.40 -12.06 -5.93
C ARG A 44 -17.78 -11.78 -4.47
N ASP A 45 -16.85 -11.90 -3.51
CA ASP A 45 -17.27 -12.15 -2.13
C ASP A 45 -17.06 -11.02 -1.10
N HIS A 46 -16.37 -9.90 -1.40
CA HIS A 46 -16.16 -8.88 -0.34
C HIS A 46 -16.05 -7.44 -0.87
N PRO A 47 -17.13 -6.63 -0.81
CA PRO A 47 -17.14 -5.24 -1.29
C PRO A 47 -16.25 -4.27 -0.49
N HIS A 48 -15.65 -4.72 0.63
CA HIS A 48 -14.81 -3.89 1.51
C HIS A 48 -13.33 -3.84 1.11
N ARG A 49 -12.88 -4.69 0.16
CA ARG A 49 -11.45 -4.91 -0.14
C ARG A 49 -10.74 -3.68 -0.74
N LEU A 50 -11.45 -2.80 -1.46
CA LEU A 50 -10.86 -1.58 -2.03
C LEU A 50 -10.37 -0.63 -0.92
N ARG A 51 -11.17 -0.44 0.14
CA ARG A 51 -10.82 0.43 1.27
C ARG A 51 -9.57 -0.08 2.01
N VAL A 52 -9.44 -1.39 2.16
CA VAL A 52 -8.26 -2.01 2.80
C VAL A 52 -6.99 -1.69 2.04
N HIS A 53 -6.98 -1.86 0.70
CA HIS A 53 -5.79 -1.58 -0.11
C HIS A 53 -5.42 -0.08 -0.05
N VAL A 54 -6.40 0.81 -0.19
CA VAL A 54 -6.16 2.26 -0.06
C VAL A 54 -5.58 2.62 1.31
N LEU A 55 -6.18 2.15 2.40
CA LEU A 55 -5.73 2.46 3.75
C LEU A 55 -4.35 1.87 4.07
N VAL A 56 -4.06 0.65 3.61
CA VAL A 56 -2.74 0.00 3.83
C VAL A 56 -1.64 0.75 3.09
N GLY A 57 -1.87 1.10 1.81
CA GLY A 57 -0.89 1.86 1.01
C GLY A 57 -0.66 3.27 1.56
N LEU A 58 -1.75 3.97 1.91
CA LEU A 58 -1.66 5.31 2.52
C LEU A 58 -0.97 5.27 3.88
N SER A 59 -1.29 4.29 4.74
CA SER A 59 -0.66 4.15 6.06
C SER A 59 0.84 3.89 5.95
N ALA A 60 1.26 3.01 5.03
CA ALA A 60 2.67 2.75 4.78
C ALA A 60 3.41 4.01 4.30
N CYS A 61 2.78 4.79 3.41
CA CYS A 61 3.33 6.07 2.96
C CYS A 61 3.48 7.06 4.12
N LEU A 62 2.42 7.25 4.92
CA LEU A 62 2.40 8.15 6.07
C LEU A 62 3.45 7.79 7.13
N LEU A 63 3.61 6.50 7.45
CA LEU A 63 4.59 6.06 8.45
C LEU A 63 6.03 6.35 8.02
N VAL A 64 6.33 6.22 6.73
CA VAL A 64 7.66 6.52 6.20
C VAL A 64 7.90 8.03 6.09
N LEU A 65 6.88 8.82 5.70
CA LEU A 65 6.97 10.28 5.71
C LEU A 65 7.15 10.83 7.14
N ALA A 66 6.40 10.29 8.10
CA ALA A 66 6.50 10.67 9.51
C ALA A 66 7.86 10.33 10.14
N ALA A 67 8.59 9.36 9.58
CA ALA A 67 9.94 9.02 10.02
C ALA A 67 11.00 10.06 9.62
N GLY A 68 10.67 11.00 8.72
CA GLY A 68 11.58 12.04 8.23
C GLY A 68 12.63 11.53 7.25
N ASP A 69 13.69 12.31 7.05
CA ASP A 69 14.73 12.03 6.04
C ASP A 69 15.84 11.08 6.48
N GLY A 70 15.95 10.82 7.79
CA GLY A 70 17.00 9.97 8.33
C GLY A 70 16.91 8.54 7.81
N LEU A 71 17.99 8.04 7.20
CA LEU A 71 18.03 6.68 6.64
C LEU A 71 17.71 5.60 7.67
N ASP A 72 18.23 5.74 8.90
CA ASP A 72 17.95 4.82 10.00
C ASP A 72 16.48 4.88 10.45
N SER A 73 15.92 6.09 10.56
CA SER A 73 14.52 6.31 10.93
C SER A 73 13.58 5.70 9.89
N ARG A 74 13.84 5.95 8.61
CA ARG A 74 13.11 5.35 7.49
C ARG A 74 13.22 3.84 7.49
N SER A 75 14.42 3.29 7.70
CA SER A 75 14.63 1.83 7.74
C SER A 75 13.83 1.18 8.86
N ARG A 76 13.79 1.79 10.06
CA ARG A 76 12.95 1.32 11.17
C ARG A 76 11.45 1.42 10.86
N ALA A 77 11.01 2.49 10.22
CA ALA A 77 9.61 2.64 9.80
C ALA A 77 9.22 1.56 8.78
N ILE A 78 10.07 1.30 7.78
CA ILE A 78 9.86 0.26 6.76
C ILE A 78 9.80 -1.13 7.41
N GLN A 79 10.69 -1.43 8.36
CA GLN A 79 10.65 -2.67 9.13
C GLN A 79 9.33 -2.80 9.91
N GLY A 80 8.89 -1.73 10.57
CA GLY A 80 7.60 -1.71 11.28
C GLY A 80 6.40 -1.93 10.36
N VAL A 81 6.40 -1.31 9.17
CA VAL A 81 5.39 -1.54 8.13
C VAL A 81 5.39 -3.02 7.70
N ALA A 82 6.56 -3.59 7.41
CA ALA A 82 6.68 -4.99 7.01
C ALA A 82 6.13 -5.94 8.08
N THR A 83 6.44 -5.69 9.36
CA THR A 83 5.90 -6.46 10.48
C THR A 83 4.37 -6.34 10.57
N GLY A 84 3.83 -5.12 10.55
CA GLY A 84 2.39 -4.89 10.67
C GLY A 84 1.58 -5.53 9.54
N VAL A 85 2.10 -5.45 8.31
CA VAL A 85 1.46 -6.04 7.14
C VAL A 85 1.55 -7.57 7.14
N GLY A 86 2.61 -8.14 7.73
CA GLY A 86 2.70 -9.57 8.01
C GLY A 86 1.53 -10.08 8.86
N PHE A 87 1.15 -9.33 9.91
CA PHE A 87 -0.02 -9.67 10.74
C PHE A 87 -1.35 -9.55 9.97
N LEU A 88 -1.52 -8.52 9.14
CA LEU A 88 -2.72 -8.39 8.29
C LEU A 88 -2.82 -9.54 7.29
N GLY A 89 -1.72 -9.93 6.66
CA GLY A 89 -1.65 -11.05 5.72
C GLY A 89 -1.99 -12.38 6.40
N ALA A 90 -1.43 -12.64 7.59
CA ALA A 90 -1.77 -13.81 8.39
C ALA A 90 -3.26 -13.82 8.77
N GLY A 91 -3.81 -12.68 9.18
CA GLY A 91 -5.23 -12.53 9.50
C GLY A 91 -6.17 -12.83 8.32
N GLU A 92 -5.79 -12.44 7.11
CA GLU A 92 -6.54 -12.73 5.88
C GLU A 92 -6.50 -14.22 5.50
N ILE A 93 -5.38 -14.90 5.74
CA ILE A 93 -5.24 -16.34 5.46
C ILE A 93 -5.99 -17.18 6.50
N LEU A 94 -5.93 -16.79 7.77
CA LEU A 94 -6.51 -17.52 8.90
C LEU A 94 -8.01 -17.28 9.09
N GLN A 95 -8.60 -16.30 8.41
CA GLN A 95 -10.07 -16.13 8.33
C GLN A 95 -10.71 -17.27 7.50
N GLU A 96 -10.72 -18.49 8.05
CA GLU A 96 -11.54 -19.60 7.56
C GLU A 96 -13.04 -19.29 7.83
N PRO A 97 -13.95 -19.55 6.87
CA PRO A 97 -15.37 -19.53 7.16
C PRO A 97 -15.68 -20.52 8.28
N ARG A 98 -16.45 -20.11 9.29
CA ARG A 98 -16.84 -20.93 10.46
C ARG A 98 -17.57 -22.25 10.11
N SER A 99 -17.85 -22.52 8.83
CA SER A 99 -18.36 -23.80 8.33
C SER A 99 -17.24 -24.77 7.98
N ARG A 100 -16.36 -25.09 8.95
CA ARG A 100 -15.46 -26.22 8.82
C ARG A 100 -16.19 -27.49 9.24
N LYS A 101 -16.47 -28.41 8.31
CA LYS A 101 -16.92 -29.75 8.68
C LYS A 101 -15.75 -30.50 9.33
N ARG A 102 -16.00 -31.13 10.48
CA ARG A 102 -14.99 -31.91 11.22
C ARG A 102 -14.48 -33.04 10.32
N GLY A 103 -13.21 -33.01 9.93
CA GLY A 103 -12.56 -34.05 9.12
C GLY A 103 -12.09 -33.61 7.73
N GLU A 104 -12.42 -32.41 7.24
CA GLU A 104 -11.86 -31.90 5.98
C GLU A 104 -10.44 -31.33 6.17
N PRO A 105 -9.53 -31.56 5.19
CA PRO A 105 -8.20 -30.95 5.20
C PRO A 105 -8.31 -29.42 5.16
N ALA A 106 -7.43 -28.73 5.90
CA ALA A 106 -7.40 -27.27 5.92
C ALA A 106 -7.11 -26.75 4.51
N HIS A 107 -8.07 -26.06 3.89
CA HIS A 107 -7.90 -25.46 2.57
C HIS A 107 -7.48 -24.01 2.74
N VAL A 108 -6.24 -23.69 2.38
CA VAL A 108 -5.69 -22.33 2.49
C VAL A 108 -6.40 -21.42 1.49
N ARG A 109 -7.26 -20.52 2.00
CA ARG A 109 -7.90 -19.45 1.22
C ARG A 109 -7.19 -18.13 1.49
N GLY A 110 -7.35 -17.16 0.59
CA GLY A 110 -6.89 -15.79 0.85
C GLY A 110 -5.41 -15.50 0.56
N LEU A 111 -4.59 -16.48 0.15
CA LEU A 111 -3.16 -16.27 -0.14
C LEU A 111 -2.91 -15.14 -1.16
N THR A 112 -3.69 -15.09 -2.25
CA THR A 112 -3.60 -14.00 -3.24
C THR A 112 -4.05 -12.64 -2.67
N SER A 113 -4.99 -12.63 -1.72
CA SER A 113 -5.42 -11.40 -1.04
C SER A 113 -4.35 -10.89 -0.08
N ALA A 114 -3.73 -11.78 0.69
CA ALA A 114 -2.61 -11.44 1.55
C ALA A 114 -1.42 -10.89 0.73
N ALA A 115 -1.12 -11.52 -0.41
CA ALA A 115 -0.07 -11.05 -1.32
C ALA A 115 -0.37 -9.65 -1.90
N SER A 116 -1.62 -9.35 -2.25
CA SER A 116 -1.99 -8.02 -2.77
C SER A 116 -1.95 -6.94 -1.70
N ILE A 117 -2.31 -7.26 -0.45
CA ILE A 117 -2.18 -6.36 0.70
C ILE A 117 -0.70 -6.07 0.97
N TRP A 118 0.15 -7.11 0.99
CA TRP A 118 1.60 -6.97 1.12
C TRP A 118 2.17 -6.03 0.07
N PHE A 119 1.84 -6.29 -1.19
CA PHE A 119 2.32 -5.48 -2.31
C PHE A 119 1.87 -4.01 -2.20
N THR A 120 0.63 -3.77 -1.77
CA THR A 120 0.10 -2.41 -1.64
C THR A 120 0.83 -1.60 -0.57
N ALA A 121 1.21 -2.24 0.54
CA ALA A 121 2.05 -1.59 1.55
C ALA A 121 3.43 -1.25 1.00
N ALA A 122 4.07 -2.20 0.30
CA ALA A 122 5.37 -1.98 -0.34
C ALA A 122 5.30 -0.81 -1.33
N LEU A 123 4.24 -0.72 -2.13
CA LEU A 123 4.02 0.39 -3.05
C LEU A 123 3.86 1.73 -2.32
N GLY A 124 3.17 1.76 -1.18
CA GLY A 124 3.09 2.94 -0.31
C GLY A 124 4.46 3.39 0.23
N VAL A 125 5.31 2.44 0.63
CA VAL A 125 6.71 2.71 1.01
C VAL A 125 7.50 3.27 -0.16
N THR A 126 7.37 2.68 -1.35
CA THR A 126 8.02 3.17 -2.58
C THR A 126 7.59 4.59 -2.91
N VAL A 127 6.30 4.90 -2.81
CA VAL A 127 5.77 6.27 -2.99
C VAL A 127 6.40 7.26 -2.01
N ALA A 128 6.66 6.85 -0.78
CA ALA A 128 7.27 7.70 0.24
C ALA A 128 8.80 7.80 0.16
N THR A 129 9.49 7.05 -0.71
CA THR A 129 10.97 7.00 -0.72
C THR A 129 11.60 7.18 -2.09
N SER A 130 10.84 6.95 -3.16
CA SER A 130 11.38 6.78 -4.50
C SER A 130 10.89 7.87 -5.45
N THR A 131 11.47 7.90 -6.65
CA THR A 131 11.06 8.82 -7.70
C THR A 131 9.70 8.41 -8.30
N PRO A 132 8.93 9.37 -8.86
CA PRO A 132 7.64 9.08 -9.50
C PRO A 132 7.72 7.99 -10.59
N SER A 133 8.85 7.91 -11.30
CA SER A 133 9.10 6.91 -12.34
C SER A 133 9.13 5.48 -11.77
N ILE A 134 9.76 5.28 -10.62
CA ILE A 134 9.81 3.96 -9.95
C ILE A 134 8.42 3.55 -9.49
N VAL A 135 7.66 4.49 -8.92
CA VAL A 135 6.27 4.26 -8.49
C VAL A 135 5.40 3.81 -9.67
N LEU A 136 5.50 4.49 -10.81
CA LEU A 136 4.72 4.17 -12.00
C LEU A 136 5.05 2.77 -12.54
N ILE A 137 6.35 2.44 -12.63
CA ILE A 137 6.81 1.11 -13.08
C ILE A 137 6.27 0.02 -12.15
N ALA A 138 6.41 0.20 -10.83
CA ALA A 138 5.94 -0.76 -9.85
C ALA A 138 4.42 -0.99 -9.95
N LEU A 139 3.63 0.09 -10.11
CA LEU A 139 2.19 0.00 -10.28
C LEU A 139 1.80 -0.75 -11.58
N VAL A 140 2.44 -0.42 -12.70
CA VAL A 140 2.16 -1.08 -14.00
C VAL A 140 2.44 -2.58 -13.91
N LEU A 141 3.60 -2.97 -13.37
CA LEU A 141 3.95 -4.38 -13.18
C LEU A 141 2.92 -5.10 -12.29
N ALA A 142 2.46 -4.46 -11.22
CA ALA A 142 1.42 -5.01 -10.35
C ALA A 142 0.12 -5.30 -11.11
N LEU A 143 -0.35 -4.33 -11.88
CA LEU A 143 -1.59 -4.45 -12.64
C LEU A 143 -1.49 -5.54 -13.71
N ILE A 144 -0.34 -5.67 -14.37
CA ILE A 144 -0.07 -6.75 -15.34
C ILE A 144 -0.22 -8.12 -14.65
N VAL A 145 0.50 -8.35 -13.54
CA VAL A 145 0.44 -9.62 -12.80
C VAL A 145 -0.98 -9.92 -12.31
N LEU A 146 -1.67 -8.93 -11.78
CA LEU A 146 -3.03 -9.08 -11.27
C LEU A 146 -4.08 -9.27 -12.37
N SER A 147 -3.80 -8.86 -13.61
CA SER A 147 -4.68 -9.05 -14.77
C SER A 147 -4.62 -10.48 -15.32
N PHE A 148 -3.43 -11.12 -15.28
CA PHE A 148 -3.27 -12.49 -15.77
C PHE A 148 -4.02 -13.53 -14.92
N GLY A 149 -4.18 -13.29 -13.61
CA GLY A 149 -4.90 -14.22 -12.73
C GLY A 149 -6.43 -14.25 -12.93
N GLY A 150 -7.01 -13.26 -13.61
CA GLY A 150 -8.47 -13.14 -13.80
C GLY A 150 -9.03 -13.89 -15.02
N GLN A 151 -8.21 -14.20 -16.02
CA GLN A 151 -8.66 -14.78 -17.29
C GLN A 151 -8.78 -16.32 -17.28
N ASN A 152 -8.22 -16.99 -16.28
CA ASN A 152 -8.12 -18.46 -16.29
C ASN A 152 -9.38 -19.20 -15.79
N ASN A 153 -10.52 -18.52 -15.62
CA ASN A 153 -11.75 -19.10 -15.07
C ASN A 153 -12.99 -18.93 -15.98
N THR A 154 -12.79 -18.81 -17.29
CA THR A 154 -13.87 -18.77 -18.30
C THR A 154 -13.82 -19.93 -19.30
N ARG A 155 -13.46 -21.13 -18.87
CA ARG A 155 -13.72 -22.37 -19.63
C ARG A 155 -14.32 -23.42 -18.72
#